data_AF-A0A9E1JQU2-F1
#
_entry.id   AF-A0A9E1JQU2-F1
#
_cell.length_a   1.000
_cell.length_b   1.000
_cell.length_c   1.000
_cell.angle_alpha   90.00
_cell.angle_beta   90.00
_cell.angle_gamma   90.00
#
_symmetry.space_group_name_H-M   'P 1'
#
loop_
_entity.id
_entity.type
_entity.pdbx_description
1 polymer ?
#
loop_
_entity_poly.entity_id
_entity_poly.type
_entity_poly.pdbx_seq_one_letter_code
_entity_poly.pdbx_strand_id
1 'polypeptide(L)'
;MTVLSEITRENSGSIVCCTHCGNRHTYIKWGFYSRYSFDEKLINIQRYRCDNDLCPQKTFSILPHAFLPIIRASLCMLTYILNMYEQENSIADIARHTGSNWPRVQRWIAKALSIRKWLQKEYNNSSPCLLKTRQWPSFTRDFSWAFYPNRMR
;
A
#
# COMPACT_ATOMS: atom_id res chain seq x y z
N MET A 1 -9.10 7.35 13.75
CA MET A 1 -7.71 6.98 13.35
C MET A 1 -7.20 5.73 14.05
N THR A 2 -7.56 5.48 15.32
CA THR A 2 -7.22 4.27 16.10
C THR A 2 -7.55 2.94 15.44
N VAL A 3 -8.73 2.80 14.82
CA VAL A 3 -9.15 1.55 14.15
C VAL A 3 -8.25 1.19 12.96
N LEU A 4 -7.80 2.16 12.17
CA LEU A 4 -6.89 1.90 11.02
C LEU A 4 -5.49 1.50 11.50
N SER A 5 -5.06 2.05 12.64
CA SER A 5 -3.80 1.73 13.31
C SER A 5 -3.80 0.33 13.95
N GLU A 6 -4.96 -0.13 14.41
CA GLU A 6 -5.16 -1.50 14.90
C GLU A 6 -5.15 -2.51 13.74
N ILE A 7 -5.87 -2.21 12.64
CA ILE A 7 -5.88 -3.07 11.44
C ILE A 7 -4.48 -3.13 10.78
N THR A 8 -3.65 -2.07 10.89
CA THR A 8 -2.25 -2.11 10.41
C THR A 8 -1.34 -3.03 11.22
N ARG A 9 -1.71 -3.38 12.46
CA ARG A 9 -0.91 -4.28 13.30
C ARG A 9 -1.27 -5.76 13.10
N GLU A 10 -2.45 -6.05 12.56
CA GLU A 10 -2.87 -7.42 12.22
C GLU A 10 -2.32 -7.89 10.86
N ASN A 11 -1.02 -8.19 10.84
CA ASN A 11 -0.39 -8.99 9.78
C ASN A 11 -0.13 -10.44 10.21
N SER A 12 -0.48 -10.78 11.45
CA SER A 12 0.05 -11.91 12.21
C SER A 12 -0.39 -13.30 11.75
N GLY A 13 -1.29 -13.40 10.76
CA GLY A 13 -1.74 -14.68 10.19
C GLY A 13 -1.57 -14.83 8.68
N SER A 14 -0.95 -13.86 7.99
CA SER A 14 -0.84 -13.92 6.53
C SER A 14 0.25 -14.91 6.10
N ILE A 15 -0.09 -15.84 5.20
CA ILE A 15 0.87 -16.76 4.60
C ILE A 15 1.94 -15.94 3.87
N VAL A 16 3.21 -16.19 4.18
CA VAL A 16 4.30 -15.52 3.48
C VAL A 16 4.43 -16.08 2.08
N CYS A 17 4.11 -15.27 1.06
CA CYS A 17 4.26 -15.65 -0.33
C CYS A 17 4.97 -14.55 -1.13
N CYS A 18 5.83 -14.96 -2.07
CA CYS A 18 6.46 -14.06 -3.02
C CYS A 18 5.39 -13.35 -3.85
N THR A 19 5.43 -12.02 -3.89
CA THR A 19 4.48 -11.19 -4.65
C THR A 19 4.58 -11.36 -6.16
N HIS A 20 5.65 -11.98 -6.65
CA HIS A 20 5.88 -12.23 -8.08
C HIS A 20 5.50 -13.66 -8.49
N CYS A 21 6.24 -14.66 -7.99
CA CYS A 21 6.03 -16.06 -8.41
C CYS A 21 5.06 -16.84 -7.51
N GLY A 22 4.55 -16.24 -6.44
CA GLY A 22 3.66 -16.91 -5.49
C GLY A 22 4.35 -17.96 -4.60
N ASN A 23 5.67 -18.15 -4.70
CA ASN A 23 6.39 -19.11 -3.87
C ASN A 23 6.16 -18.81 -2.38
N ARG A 24 5.64 -19.82 -1.68
CA ARG A 24 5.29 -19.79 -0.25
C ARG A 24 6.05 -20.81 0.58
N HIS A 25 6.81 -21.69 -0.10
CA HIS A 25 7.44 -22.85 0.51
C HIS A 25 8.87 -22.54 0.96
N THR A 26 9.60 -21.78 0.15
CA THR A 26 11.01 -21.46 0.40
C THR A 26 11.28 -19.97 0.32
N TYR A 27 11.65 -19.36 1.43
CA TYR A 27 12.06 -17.96 1.51
C TYR A 27 13.01 -17.72 2.68
N ILE A 28 13.85 -16.70 2.57
CA ILE A 28 14.83 -16.33 3.60
C ILE A 28 14.49 -14.93 4.14
N LYS A 29 14.54 -14.71 5.46
CA LYS A 29 14.44 -13.36 6.03
C LYS A 29 15.69 -12.56 5.64
N TRP A 30 15.51 -11.41 4.99
CA TRP A 30 16.59 -10.63 4.34
C TRP A 30 16.70 -9.20 4.89
N GLY A 31 16.41 -9.01 6.18
CA GLY A 31 16.41 -7.70 6.86
C GLY A 31 15.08 -6.95 6.79
N PHE A 32 15.09 -5.63 6.99
CA PHE A 32 13.87 -4.81 7.06
C PHE A 32 14.09 -3.42 6.43
N TYR A 33 13.00 -2.70 6.17
CA TYR A 33 13.02 -1.26 5.93
C TYR A 33 11.92 -0.59 6.74
N SER A 34 12.06 0.69 7.05
CA SER A 34 11.11 1.40 7.91
C SER A 34 10.08 2.21 7.10
N ARG A 35 8.85 2.30 7.62
CA ARG A 35 7.78 3.20 7.14
C ARG A 35 7.10 3.88 8.33
N TYR A 36 6.55 5.06 8.10
CA TYR A 36 5.68 5.70 9.10
C TYR A 36 4.28 5.06 9.06
N SER A 37 3.72 4.74 10.23
CA SER A 37 2.32 4.39 10.41
C SER A 37 1.41 5.59 10.20
N PHE A 38 0.11 5.33 10.22
CA PHE A 38 -0.90 6.39 10.24
C PHE A 38 -0.75 7.33 11.44
N ASP A 39 -0.41 6.79 12.62
CA ASP A 39 -0.12 7.60 13.82
C ASP A 39 1.33 8.11 13.86
N GLU A 40 1.98 8.26 12.70
CA GLU A 40 3.36 8.77 12.55
C GLU A 40 4.46 8.00 13.29
N LYS A 41 4.17 6.78 13.78
CA LYS A 41 5.17 5.91 14.40
C LYS A 41 5.97 5.18 13.34
N LEU A 42 7.27 5.09 13.54
CA LEU A 42 8.12 4.30 12.65
C LEU A 42 7.87 2.79 12.89
N ILE A 43 7.53 2.06 11.83
CA ILE A 43 7.36 0.61 11.84
C ILE A 43 8.37 -0.05 10.90
N ASN A 44 8.89 -1.22 11.28
CA ASN A 44 9.77 -2.01 10.45
C ASN A 44 8.97 -3.01 9.62
N ILE A 45 9.18 -2.98 8.31
CA ILE A 45 8.62 -3.93 7.35
C ILE A 45 9.67 -4.99 7.03
N GLN A 46 9.35 -6.24 7.33
CA GLN A 46 10.22 -7.38 7.03
C GLN A 46 10.40 -7.57 5.52
N ARG A 47 11.66 -7.70 5.08
CA ARG A 47 12.04 -8.14 3.74
C ARG A 47 12.30 -9.64 3.74
N TYR A 48 11.84 -10.29 2.69
CA TYR A 48 12.09 -11.70 2.39
C TYR A 48 12.85 -11.80 1.08
N ARG A 49 13.70 -12.80 0.95
CA ARG A 49 14.31 -13.23 -0.30
C ARG A 49 13.57 -14.46 -0.80
N CYS A 50 13.10 -14.41 -2.05
CA CYS A 50 12.50 -15.57 -2.70
C CYS A 50 13.60 -16.55 -3.10
N ASP A 51 13.44 -17.81 -2.73
CA ASP A 51 14.43 -18.87 -2.98
C ASP A 51 14.14 -19.67 -4.26
N ASN A 52 13.14 -19.24 -5.03
CA ASN A 52 12.92 -19.75 -6.38
C ASN A 52 13.93 -19.07 -7.33
N ASP A 53 14.87 -19.84 -7.87
CA ASP A 53 15.91 -19.33 -8.77
C ASP A 53 15.36 -18.72 -10.06
N LEU A 54 14.24 -19.24 -10.55
CA LEU A 54 13.53 -18.73 -11.73
C LEU A 54 12.77 -17.43 -11.45
N CYS A 55 12.64 -17.00 -10.19
CA CYS A 55 11.96 -15.77 -9.85
C CYS A 55 12.89 -14.56 -10.12
N PRO A 56 12.51 -13.64 -11.02
CA PRO A 56 13.29 -12.42 -11.27
C PRO A 56 13.27 -11.51 -10.03
N GLN A 57 12.16 -11.51 -9.28
CA GLN A 57 12.08 -10.80 -8.01
C GLN A 57 12.83 -11.56 -6.90
N LYS A 58 14.08 -11.15 -6.64
CA LYS A 58 14.90 -11.73 -5.57
C LYS A 58 14.43 -11.35 -4.18
N THR A 59 13.93 -10.13 -3.94
CA THR A 59 13.41 -9.73 -2.62
C THR A 59 12.00 -9.16 -2.68
N PHE A 60 11.19 -9.46 -1.67
CA PHE A 60 9.82 -8.99 -1.52
C PHE A 60 9.51 -8.65 -0.06
N SER A 61 8.34 -8.08 0.19
CA SER A 61 7.87 -7.76 1.54
C SER A 61 6.36 -7.88 1.57
N ILE A 62 5.82 -8.22 2.74
CA ILE A 62 4.37 -8.26 2.94
C ILE A 62 4.00 -7.00 3.68
N LEU A 63 3.36 -6.10 2.95
CA LEU A 63 2.97 -4.82 3.49
C LEU A 63 1.75 -4.99 4.41
N PRO A 64 1.78 -4.41 5.62
CA PRO A 64 0.61 -4.34 6.45
C PRO A 64 -0.53 -3.62 5.74
N HIS A 65 -1.74 -4.09 5.94
CA HIS A 65 -2.92 -3.37 5.52
C HIS A 65 -2.97 -2.01 6.24
N ALA A 66 -3.12 -0.84 5.63
CA ALA A 66 -3.48 -0.55 4.25
C ALA A 66 -2.32 0.10 3.46
N PHE A 67 -1.07 -0.29 3.72
CA PHE A 67 0.09 0.25 3.01
C PHE A 67 0.14 -0.22 1.55
N LEU A 68 0.39 0.73 0.65
CA LEU A 68 0.55 0.45 -0.76
C LEU A 68 2.02 0.12 -1.11
N PRO A 69 2.25 -0.77 -2.09
CA PRO A 69 3.56 -0.95 -2.70
C PRO A 69 4.09 0.37 -3.26
N ILE A 70 5.38 0.63 -3.04
CA ILE A 70 6.17 1.78 -3.56
C ILE A 70 5.73 3.15 -3.02
N ILE A 71 4.43 3.43 -2.96
CA ILE A 71 3.87 4.66 -2.42
C ILE A 71 3.99 4.63 -0.90
N ARG A 72 4.58 5.68 -0.33
CA ARG A 72 4.76 5.84 1.12
C ARG A 72 3.52 6.36 1.84
N ALA A 73 2.42 6.57 1.11
CA ALA A 73 1.09 6.83 1.65
C ALA A 73 0.28 5.54 1.56
N SER A 74 -0.53 5.30 2.59
CA SER A 74 -1.51 4.21 2.59
C SER A 74 -2.70 4.53 1.68
N LEU A 75 -3.45 3.48 1.32
CA LEU A 75 -4.66 3.65 0.52
C LEU A 75 -5.68 4.56 1.21
N CYS A 76 -5.92 4.35 2.52
CA CYS A 76 -6.86 5.17 3.29
C CYS A 76 -6.46 6.66 3.30
N MET A 77 -5.16 6.98 3.39
CA MET A 77 -4.71 8.37 3.35
C MET A 77 -5.00 9.01 1.99
N LEU A 78 -4.75 8.29 0.91
CA LEU A 78 -5.05 8.77 -0.45
C LEU A 78 -6.56 8.98 -0.66
N THR A 79 -7.39 8.06 -0.17
CA THR A 79 -8.85 8.22 -0.18
C THR A 79 -9.30 9.41 0.65
N TYR A 80 -8.72 9.60 1.85
CA TYR A 80 -9.06 10.71 2.73
C TYR A 80 -8.73 12.08 2.09
N ILE A 81 -7.53 12.22 1.53
CA ILE A 81 -7.11 13.43 0.81
C ILE A 81 -8.03 13.70 -0.39
N LEU A 82 -8.39 12.66 -1.14
CA LEU A 82 -9.28 12.79 -2.27
C LEU A 82 -10.67 13.28 -1.84
N ASN A 83 -11.22 12.74 -0.75
CA ASN A 83 -12.49 13.20 -0.20
C ASN A 83 -12.44 14.69 0.21
N MET A 84 -11.36 15.14 0.85
CA MET A 84 -11.20 16.56 1.19
C MET A 84 -11.17 17.43 -0.07
N TYR A 85 -10.44 17.00 -1.09
CA TYR A 85 -10.34 17.71 -2.36
C TYR A 85 -11.70 17.82 -3.08
N GLU A 86 -12.53 16.77 -3.01
CA GLU A 86 -13.88 16.76 -3.57
C GLU A 86 -14.90 17.56 -2.78
N GLN A 87 -14.63 17.80 -1.49
CA GLN A 87 -15.34 18.77 -0.65
C GLN A 87 -14.83 20.21 -0.86
N GLU A 88 -14.16 20.46 -1.99
CA GLU A 88 -13.68 21.79 -2.40
C GLU A 88 -12.64 22.41 -1.46
N ASN A 89 -11.98 21.62 -0.61
CA ASN A 89 -10.87 22.12 0.19
C ASN A 89 -9.69 22.48 -0.74
N SER A 90 -9.08 23.65 -0.49
CA SER A 90 -7.91 24.05 -1.26
C SER A 90 -6.74 23.11 -0.99
N ILE A 91 -5.83 22.97 -1.96
CA ILE A 91 -4.59 22.21 -1.80
C ILE A 91 -3.78 22.73 -0.61
N ALA A 92 -3.86 24.04 -0.33
CA ALA A 92 -3.20 24.68 0.79
C ALA A 92 -3.74 24.20 2.14
N ASP A 93 -5.06 24.12 2.26
CA ASP A 93 -5.71 23.70 3.49
C ASP A 93 -5.51 22.21 3.74
N ILE A 94 -5.57 21.39 2.68
CA ILE A 94 -5.22 19.97 2.77
C ILE A 94 -3.76 19.79 3.20
N ALA A 95 -2.83 20.55 2.64
CA ALA A 95 -1.42 20.50 3.01
C ALA A 95 -1.20 20.86 4.49
N ARG A 96 -1.84 21.94 4.96
CA ARG A 96 -1.80 22.36 6.36
C ARG A 96 -2.39 21.29 7.30
N HIS A 97 -3.56 20.76 6.95
CA HIS A 97 -4.27 19.75 7.73
C HIS A 97 -3.48 18.43 7.85
N THR A 98 -2.77 18.05 6.80
CA THR A 98 -2.01 16.79 6.74
C THR A 98 -0.53 16.94 7.10
N GLY A 99 -0.11 18.12 7.58
CA GLY A 99 1.31 18.40 7.88
C GLY A 99 2.26 18.17 6.69
N SER A 100 1.74 18.28 5.46
CA SER A 100 2.45 17.98 4.22
C SER A 100 2.72 19.24 3.40
N ASN A 101 3.52 19.11 2.34
CA ASN A 101 3.77 20.22 1.42
C ASN A 101 2.87 20.15 0.17
N TRP A 102 2.66 21.31 -0.44
CA TRP A 102 1.84 21.48 -1.64
C TRP A 102 2.17 20.48 -2.77
N PRO A 103 3.45 20.33 -3.20
CA PRO A 103 3.78 19.39 -4.27
C PRO A 103 3.45 17.94 -3.93
N ARG A 104 3.57 17.55 -2.65
CA ARG A 104 3.20 16.21 -2.19
C ARG A 104 1.70 16.00 -2.28
N VAL A 105 0.89 16.96 -1.83
CA VAL A 105 -0.57 16.88 -1.88
C VAL A 105 -1.07 16.80 -3.32
N GLN A 106 -0.54 17.62 -4.24
CA GLN A 106 -0.87 17.53 -5.67
C GLN A 106 -0.60 16.13 -6.25
N ARG A 107 0.58 15.56 -5.97
CA ARG A 107 0.92 14.20 -6.40
C ARG A 107 -0.01 13.15 -5.78
N TRP A 108 -0.38 13.32 -4.51
CA TRP A 108 -1.31 12.42 -3.84
C TRP A 108 -2.71 12.48 -4.43
N ILE A 109 -3.25 13.67 -4.72
CA ILE A 109 -4.56 13.82 -5.38
C ILE A 109 -4.56 13.16 -6.76
N ALA A 110 -3.57 13.49 -7.60
CA ALA A 110 -3.46 12.89 -8.94
C ALA A 110 -3.38 11.36 -8.88
N LYS A 111 -2.60 10.83 -7.92
CA LYS A 111 -2.46 9.39 -7.72
C LYS A 111 -3.75 8.77 -7.17
N ALA A 112 -4.43 9.41 -6.22
CA ALA A 112 -5.68 8.95 -5.65
C ALA A 112 -6.79 8.87 -6.70
N LEU A 113 -6.90 9.87 -7.58
CA LEU A 113 -7.83 9.86 -8.72
C LEU A 113 -7.59 8.66 -9.64
N SER A 114 -6.32 8.39 -9.98
CA SER A 114 -5.93 7.26 -10.82
C SER A 114 -6.23 5.92 -10.16
N ILE A 115 -5.94 5.79 -8.86
CA ILE A 115 -6.27 4.58 -8.08
C ILE A 115 -7.78 4.37 -7.99
N ARG A 116 -8.55 5.43 -7.73
CA ARG A 116 -10.02 5.33 -7.69
C ARG A 116 -10.55 4.79 -8.99
N LYS A 117 -10.18 5.38 -10.15
CA LYS A 117 -10.60 4.91 -11.47
C LYS A 117 -10.32 3.41 -11.67
N TRP A 118 -9.12 2.97 -11.30
CA TRP A 118 -8.74 1.55 -11.38
C TRP A 118 -9.58 0.67 -10.44
N LEU A 119 -9.83 1.09 -9.20
CA LEU A 119 -10.71 0.39 -8.27
C LEU A 119 -12.15 0.27 -8.78
N GLN A 120 -12.70 1.30 -9.44
CA GLN A 120 -14.05 1.22 -9.99
C GLN A 120 -14.12 0.15 -11.09
N LYS A 121 -13.07 0.06 -11.92
CA LYS A 121 -12.98 -0.87 -13.04
C LYS A 121 -12.77 -2.32 -12.60
N GLU A 122 -11.80 -2.56 -11.71
CA GLU A 122 -11.36 -3.93 -11.38
C GLU A 122 -12.06 -4.49 -10.13
N TYR A 123 -12.64 -3.62 -9.28
CA TYR A 123 -13.19 -4.00 -7.98
C TYR A 123 -14.60 -3.44 -7.72
N ASN A 124 -15.29 -2.90 -8.73
CA ASN A 124 -16.67 -2.36 -8.65
C ASN A 124 -16.88 -1.39 -7.46
N ASN A 125 -15.94 -0.46 -7.23
CA ASN A 125 -15.96 0.49 -6.10
C ASN A 125 -15.89 -0.14 -4.71
N SER A 126 -15.61 -1.44 -4.59
CA SER A 126 -15.27 -1.99 -3.27
C SER A 126 -14.01 -1.31 -2.73
N SER A 127 -13.99 -1.09 -1.42
CA SER A 127 -12.87 -0.46 -0.74
C SER A 127 -12.01 -1.56 -0.12
N PRO A 128 -10.96 -2.05 -0.81
CA PRO A 128 -10.14 -3.15 -0.30
C PRO A 128 -9.43 -2.80 1.01
N CYS A 129 -9.34 -1.50 1.38
CA CYS A 129 -8.87 -1.10 2.69
C CYS A 129 -9.89 -1.25 3.84
N LEU A 130 -11.10 -1.73 3.56
CA LEU A 130 -12.15 -2.02 4.54
C LEU A 130 -12.50 -3.52 4.57
N LEU A 131 -11.93 -4.33 3.67
CA LEU A 131 -12.15 -5.77 3.60
C LEU A 131 -11.14 -6.50 4.52
N LYS A 132 -11.61 -7.44 5.34
CA LYS A 132 -10.78 -8.19 6.30
C LYS A 132 -9.63 -8.94 5.59
N THR A 133 -8.41 -8.44 5.82
CA THR A 133 -7.03 -9.00 5.78
C THR A 133 -6.63 -10.11 4.78
N ARG A 134 -7.48 -11.08 4.42
CA ARG A 134 -7.08 -12.22 3.56
C ARG A 134 -6.83 -11.86 2.10
N GLN A 135 -7.35 -10.74 1.62
CA GLN A 135 -7.21 -10.32 0.23
C GLN A 135 -6.10 -9.28 0.00
N TRP A 136 -5.48 -8.76 1.06
CA TRP A 136 -4.51 -7.67 0.94
C TRP A 136 -3.26 -8.04 0.12
N PRO A 137 -2.64 -9.23 0.28
CA PRO A 137 -1.51 -9.62 -0.57
C PRO A 137 -1.87 -9.66 -2.06
N SER A 138 -3.02 -10.25 -2.41
CA SER A 138 -3.52 -10.27 -3.79
C SER A 138 -3.76 -8.87 -4.32
N PHE A 139 -4.43 -8.02 -3.54
CA PHE A 139 -4.63 -6.61 -3.88
C PHE A 139 -3.30 -5.89 -4.15
N THR A 140 -2.30 -6.06 -3.28
CA THR A 140 -1.00 -5.39 -3.46
C THR A 140 -0.26 -5.88 -4.71
N ARG A 141 -0.40 -7.16 -5.08
CA ARG A 141 0.15 -7.70 -6.33
C ARG A 141 -0.54 -7.07 -7.54
N ASP A 142 -1.86 -7.10 -7.57
CA ASP A 142 -2.65 -6.58 -8.69
C ASP A 142 -2.41 -5.07 -8.86
N PHE A 143 -2.31 -4.35 -7.74
CA PHE A 143 -1.90 -2.94 -7.70
C PHE A 143 -0.51 -2.71 -8.29
N SER A 144 0.48 -3.53 -7.91
CA SER A 144 1.85 -3.44 -8.45
C SER A 144 1.88 -3.72 -9.95
N TRP A 145 1.10 -4.68 -10.46
CA TRP A 145 1.00 -4.94 -11.89
C TRP A 145 0.34 -3.77 -12.65
N ALA A 146 -0.72 -3.19 -12.10
CA ALA A 146 -1.43 -2.08 -12.73
C ALA A 146 -0.60 -0.79 -12.80
N PHE A 147 0.12 -0.45 -11.72
CA PHE A 147 0.79 0.85 -11.60
C PHE A 147 2.30 0.82 -11.77
N TYR A 148 2.93 -0.34 -11.65
CA TYR A 148 4.39 -0.49 -11.68
C TYR A 148 4.84 -1.76 -12.44
N PRO A 149 4.35 -1.99 -13.68
CA PRO A 149 4.58 -3.25 -14.41
C PRO A 149 6.06 -3.52 -14.67
N ASN A 150 6.86 -2.48 -14.92
CA ASN A 150 8.29 -2.62 -15.23
C ASN A 150 9.16 -3.02 -14.04
N ARG A 151 8.62 -3.02 -12.80
CA ARG A 151 9.34 -3.50 -11.61
C ARG A 151 9.06 -4.98 -11.30
N MET A 152 8.13 -5.58 -12.03
CA MET A 152 7.77 -6.99 -11.94
C MET A 152 8.23 -7.75 -13.20
N ARG A 153 9.09 -7.14 -14.03
CA ARG A 153 9.81 -7.80 -15.12
C ARG A 153 11.23 -8.13 -14.69
#